data_AF-A0A954EVN9-F1
#
_entry.id   AF-A0A954EVN9-F1
#
_cell.length_a   1.000
_cell.length_b   1.000
_cell.length_c   1.000
_cell.angle_alpha   90.00
_cell.angle_beta   90.00
_cell.angle_gamma   90.00
#
_symmetry.space_group_name_H-M   'P 1'
#
loop_
_entity.id
_entity.type
_entity.pdbx_description
1 polymer ?
#
loop_
_entity_poly.entity_id
_entity_poly.type
_entity_poly.pdbx_seq_one_letter_code
_entity_poly.pdbx_strand_id
1 'polypeptide(L)'
;MSANVRDIDAIRHFRASLLKFAEELERALQSMFLEVQRGREWIEHDRPHYWTVQTRRAFDLVAATRSALNTCQMRTVAGRRPSCIEEKQAYERAKRRLQHCQEQGERIKNWTVKVHHDSDEFHARLARLGRLLESDIPQALALLERTIATLESYAEIAPPGDDE
;
A
#
# COMPACT_ATOMS: atom_id res chain seq x y z
N MET A 1 50.82 13.03 26.28
CA MET A 1 49.61 12.24 25.96
C MET A 1 49.15 12.68 24.57
N SER A 2 49.51 11.93 23.52
CA SER A 2 49.11 12.23 22.15
C SER A 2 47.65 11.81 21.94
N ALA A 3 46.77 12.76 21.65
CA ALA A 3 45.42 12.45 21.21
C ALA A 3 45.49 11.64 19.90
N ASN A 4 44.89 10.45 19.89
CA ASN A 4 45.00 9.51 18.78
C ASN A 4 44.08 9.96 17.64
N VAL A 5 44.62 10.75 16.71
CA VAL A 5 43.92 11.37 15.55
C VAL A 5 43.17 10.34 14.67
N ARG A 6 43.48 9.05 14.79
CA ARG A 6 42.79 7.93 14.10
C ARG A 6 41.30 7.80 14.40
N ASP A 7 40.78 8.36 15.49
CA ASP A 7 39.36 8.26 15.84
C ASP A 7 38.46 9.28 15.12
N ILE A 8 39.01 10.41 14.65
CA ILE A 8 38.21 11.47 13.98
C ILE A 8 37.66 10.97 12.64
N ASP A 9 38.49 10.27 11.85
CA ASP A 9 38.08 9.71 10.57
C ASP A 9 37.02 8.60 10.72
N ALA A 10 37.05 7.85 11.83
CA ALA A 10 36.04 6.85 12.16
C ALA A 10 34.68 7.51 12.46
N ILE A 11 34.68 8.62 13.22
CA ILE A 11 33.46 9.40 13.51
C ILE A 11 32.89 10.02 12.22
N ARG A 12 33.75 10.55 11.33
CA ARG A 12 33.35 11.05 10.02
C ARG A 12 32.72 9.96 9.15
N HIS A 13 33.31 8.77 9.10
CA HIS A 13 32.74 7.61 8.39
C HIS A 13 31.39 7.18 8.97
N PHE A 14 31.26 7.14 10.29
CA PHE A 14 29.99 6.81 10.94
C PHE A 14 28.91 7.84 10.62
N ARG A 15 29.22 9.14 10.68
CA ARG A 15 28.29 10.21 10.27
C ARG A 15 27.82 10.04 8.84
N ALA A 16 28.73 9.79 7.90
CA ALA A 16 28.38 9.55 6.50
C ALA A 16 27.50 8.29 6.32
N SER A 17 27.82 7.21 7.04
CA SER A 17 27.05 5.97 7.01
C SER A 17 25.65 6.15 7.59
N LEU A 18 25.53 6.92 8.68
CA LEU A 18 24.25 7.24 9.32
C LEU A 18 23.36 8.09 8.42
N LEU A 19 23.94 9.08 7.72
CA LEU A 19 23.22 9.88 6.74
C LEU A 19 22.68 9.01 5.59
N LYS A 20 23.53 8.15 5.03
CA LYS A 20 23.13 7.22 3.97
C LYS A 20 22.03 6.25 4.44
N PHE A 21 22.16 5.72 5.64
CA PHE A 21 21.13 4.88 6.26
C PHE A 21 19.79 5.62 6.39
N ALA A 22 19.81 6.88 6.80
CA ALA A 22 18.60 7.70 6.91
C ALA A 22 17.89 7.86 5.56
N GLU A 23 18.64 8.20 4.50
CA GLU A 23 18.10 8.35 3.14
C GLU A 23 17.52 7.04 2.59
N GLU A 24 18.17 5.90 2.87
CA GLU A 24 17.67 4.57 2.47
C GLU A 24 16.41 4.19 3.23
N LEU A 25 16.37 4.43 4.54
CA LEU A 25 15.22 4.13 5.38
C LEU A 25 14.02 5.02 5.05
N GLU A 26 14.23 6.32 4.80
CA GLU A 26 13.18 7.24 4.37
C GLU A 26 12.53 6.77 3.06
N ARG A 27 13.35 6.45 2.05
CA ARG A 27 12.86 5.94 0.75
C ARG A 27 12.08 4.65 0.92
N ALA A 28 12.57 3.73 1.75
CA ALA A 28 11.88 2.48 2.02
C ALA A 28 10.50 2.71 2.69
N LEU A 29 10.44 3.56 3.73
CA LEU A 29 9.19 3.88 4.41
C LEU A 29 8.18 4.55 3.47
N GLN A 30 8.62 5.55 2.70
CA GLN A 30 7.77 6.24 1.72
C GLN A 30 7.20 5.27 0.69
N SER A 31 8.03 4.35 0.16
CA SER A 31 7.58 3.33 -0.78
C SER A 31 6.53 2.41 -0.15
N MET A 32 6.74 1.98 1.10
CA MET A 32 5.79 1.09 1.76
C MET A 32 4.46 1.80 2.06
N PHE A 33 4.49 3.06 2.50
CA PHE A 33 3.27 3.85 2.72
C PHE A 33 2.48 4.06 1.43
N LEU A 34 3.17 4.34 0.31
CA LEU A 34 2.51 4.52 -0.98
C LEU A 34 1.81 3.25 -1.46
N GLU A 35 2.45 2.09 -1.31
CA GLU A 35 1.85 0.81 -1.72
C GLU A 35 0.64 0.44 -0.85
N VAL A 36 0.71 0.67 0.47
CA VAL A 36 -0.43 0.47 1.37
C VAL A 36 -1.58 1.41 1.02
N GLN A 37 -1.29 2.70 0.81
CA GLN A 37 -2.29 3.68 0.44
C GLN A 37 -2.96 3.33 -0.89
N ARG A 38 -2.19 2.94 -1.91
CA ARG A 38 -2.73 2.51 -3.21
C ARG A 38 -3.62 1.28 -3.07
N GLY A 39 -3.18 0.28 -2.31
CA GLY A 39 -3.97 -0.93 -2.06
C GLY A 39 -5.29 -0.60 -1.34
N ARG A 40 -5.24 0.32 -0.39
CA ARG A 40 -6.40 0.81 0.35
C ARG A 40 -7.39 1.55 -0.55
N GLU A 41 -6.92 2.54 -1.32
CA GLU A 41 -7.76 3.31 -2.26
C GLU A 41 -8.46 2.39 -3.27
N TRP A 42 -7.74 1.38 -3.77
CA TRP A 42 -8.31 0.40 -4.68
C TRP A 42 -9.49 -0.37 -4.06
N ILE A 43 -9.38 -0.76 -2.80
CA ILE A 43 -10.43 -1.51 -2.09
C ILE A 43 -11.56 -0.60 -1.62
N GLU A 44 -11.28 0.66 -1.25
CA GLU A 44 -12.26 1.61 -0.73
C GLU A 44 -13.06 2.32 -1.82
N HIS A 45 -12.48 2.52 -3.01
CA HIS A 45 -13.08 3.33 -4.05
C HIS A 45 -13.28 2.56 -5.36
N ASP A 46 -12.21 2.01 -5.94
CA ASP A 46 -12.29 1.36 -7.25
C ASP A 46 -13.17 0.10 -7.23
N ARG A 47 -12.95 -0.78 -6.26
CA ARG A 47 -13.67 -2.05 -6.16
C ARG A 47 -15.17 -1.83 -5.89
N PRO A 48 -15.62 -1.02 -4.91
CA PRO A 48 -17.04 -0.75 -4.69
C PRO A 48 -17.74 -0.18 -5.91
N HIS A 49 -17.08 0.78 -6.59
CA HIS A 49 -17.62 1.34 -7.82
C HIS A 49 -17.77 0.28 -8.91
N TYR A 50 -16.73 -0.51 -9.16
CA TYR A 50 -16.75 -1.59 -10.15
C TYR A 50 -17.92 -2.56 -9.90
N TRP A 51 -18.08 -3.06 -8.67
CA TRP A 51 -19.11 -4.05 -8.38
C TRP A 51 -20.52 -3.46 -8.34
N THR A 52 -20.67 -2.19 -8.00
CA THR A 52 -21.95 -1.46 -8.15
C THR A 52 -22.38 -1.43 -9.62
N VAL A 53 -21.46 -1.05 -10.52
CA VAL A 53 -21.71 -1.04 -11.97
C VAL A 53 -21.98 -2.46 -12.51
N GLN A 54 -21.20 -3.46 -12.09
CA GLN A 54 -21.41 -4.85 -12.51
C GLN A 54 -22.74 -5.42 -12.02
N THR A 55 -23.17 -5.06 -10.81
CA THR A 55 -24.47 -5.49 -10.25
C THR A 55 -25.62 -4.92 -11.08
N ARG A 56 -25.55 -3.62 -11.42
CA ARG A 56 -26.55 -2.99 -12.30
C ARG A 56 -26.62 -3.68 -13.66
N ARG A 57 -25.47 -3.90 -14.31
CA ARG A 57 -25.41 -4.61 -15.61
C ARG A 57 -25.96 -6.03 -15.53
N ALA A 58 -25.66 -6.76 -14.45
CA ALA A 58 -26.17 -8.11 -14.25
C ALA A 58 -27.69 -8.11 -14.02
N PHE A 59 -28.22 -7.12 -13.30
CA PHE A 59 -29.65 -6.94 -13.11
C PHE A 59 -30.37 -6.66 -14.44
N ASP A 60 -29.83 -5.76 -15.26
CA ASP A 60 -30.37 -5.45 -16.59
C ASP A 60 -30.34 -6.70 -17.49
N LEU A 61 -29.28 -7.51 -17.41
CA LEU A 61 -29.17 -8.77 -18.15
C LEU A 61 -30.22 -9.80 -17.71
N VAL A 62 -30.51 -9.90 -16.41
CA VAL A 62 -31.58 -10.76 -15.89
C VAL A 62 -32.93 -10.31 -16.45
N ALA A 63 -33.22 -9.00 -16.49
CA ALA A 63 -34.45 -8.48 -17.07
C ALA A 63 -34.55 -8.78 -18.57
N ALA A 64 -33.48 -8.56 -19.32
CA ALA A 64 -33.44 -8.82 -20.77
C ALA A 64 -33.64 -10.31 -21.10
N THR A 65 -32.92 -11.20 -20.41
CA THR A 65 -33.01 -12.66 -20.63
C THR A 65 -34.36 -13.23 -20.17
N ARG A 66 -34.97 -12.67 -19.11
CA ARG A 66 -36.35 -13.00 -18.72
C ARG A 66 -37.36 -12.62 -19.79
N SER A 67 -37.23 -11.43 -20.37
CA SER A 67 -38.09 -10.97 -21.46
C SER A 67 -37.96 -11.89 -22.69
N ALA A 68 -36.73 -12.22 -23.09
CA ALA A 68 -36.47 -13.14 -24.20
C ALA A 68 -37.07 -14.54 -23.95
N LEU A 69 -36.92 -15.07 -22.73
CA LEU A 69 -37.53 -16.35 -22.35
C LEU A 69 -39.05 -16.30 -22.43
N ASN A 70 -39.68 -15.24 -21.92
CA ASN A 70 -41.14 -15.06 -22.01
C ASN A 70 -41.59 -14.98 -23.48
N THR A 71 -40.88 -14.21 -24.32
CA THR A 71 -41.17 -14.12 -25.76
C THR A 71 -41.05 -15.50 -26.43
N CYS A 72 -40.00 -16.27 -26.14
CA CYS A 72 -39.87 -17.63 -26.67
C CYS A 72 -41.03 -18.53 -26.24
N GLN A 73 -41.42 -18.49 -24.95
CA GLN A 73 -42.52 -19.31 -24.42
C GLN A 73 -43.90 -18.96 -25.02
N MET A 74 -44.10 -17.71 -25.43
CA MET A 74 -45.32 -17.26 -26.09
C MET A 74 -45.38 -17.63 -27.58
N ARG A 75 -44.23 -17.89 -28.24
CA ARG A 75 -44.20 -18.32 -29.64
C ARG A 75 -44.84 -19.71 -29.76
N THR A 76 -45.70 -19.86 -30.74
CA THR A 76 -46.26 -21.16 -31.13
C THR A 76 -45.88 -21.42 -32.57
N VAL A 77 -45.18 -22.51 -32.85
CA VAL A 77 -44.76 -22.88 -34.20
C VAL A 77 -45.48 -24.18 -34.56
N ALA A 78 -46.33 -24.14 -35.60
CA ALA A 78 -47.13 -25.28 -36.05
C ALA A 78 -47.91 -25.99 -34.93
N GLY A 79 -48.52 -25.22 -34.00
CA GLY A 79 -49.28 -25.75 -32.87
C GLY A 79 -48.46 -26.34 -31.71
N ARG A 80 -47.12 -26.34 -31.79
CA ARG A 80 -46.24 -26.78 -30.70
C ARG A 80 -45.51 -25.60 -30.05
N ARG A 81 -45.34 -25.68 -28.73
CA ARG A 81 -44.53 -24.72 -27.96
C ARG A 81 -43.03 -25.08 -28.09
N PRO A 82 -42.15 -24.10 -28.33
CA PRO A 82 -40.70 -24.32 -28.37
C PRO A 82 -40.16 -24.67 -26.98
N SER A 83 -39.05 -25.42 -26.93
CA SER A 83 -38.42 -25.88 -25.68
C SER A 83 -37.72 -24.74 -24.91
N CYS A 84 -37.35 -23.67 -25.61
CA CYS A 84 -36.66 -22.47 -25.11
C CYS A 84 -35.43 -22.78 -24.23
N ILE A 85 -34.67 -23.84 -24.58
CA ILE A 85 -33.58 -24.35 -23.75
C ILE A 85 -32.46 -23.31 -23.64
N GLU A 86 -32.13 -22.64 -24.74
CA GLU A 86 -31.07 -21.61 -24.78
C GLU A 86 -31.44 -20.39 -23.92
N GLU A 87 -32.69 -19.92 -24.02
CA GLU A 87 -33.19 -18.78 -23.25
C GLU A 87 -33.27 -19.10 -21.75
N LYS A 88 -33.68 -20.33 -21.39
CA LYS A 88 -33.65 -20.81 -20.00
C LYS A 88 -32.22 -20.82 -19.46
N GLN A 89 -31.27 -21.35 -20.22
CA GLN A 89 -29.86 -21.38 -19.82
C GLN A 89 -29.27 -19.97 -19.73
N ALA A 90 -29.62 -19.06 -20.65
CA ALA A 90 -29.20 -17.66 -20.62
C ALA A 90 -29.73 -16.94 -19.37
N TYR A 91 -31.00 -17.14 -19.04
CA TYR A 91 -31.62 -16.56 -17.84
C TYR A 91 -30.97 -17.08 -16.55
N GLU A 92 -30.74 -18.39 -16.43
CA GLU A 92 -30.07 -18.94 -15.24
C GLU A 92 -28.58 -18.53 -15.15
N ARG A 93 -27.89 -18.31 -16.29
CA ARG A 93 -26.54 -17.70 -16.28
C ARG A 93 -26.58 -16.25 -15.79
N ALA A 94 -27.56 -15.45 -16.26
CA ALA A 94 -27.72 -14.07 -15.83
C ALA A 94 -28.00 -13.97 -14.33
N LYS A 95 -28.88 -14.83 -13.80
CA LYS A 95 -29.16 -14.90 -12.35
C LYS A 95 -27.93 -15.24 -11.53
N ARG A 96 -27.16 -16.25 -11.94
CA ARG A 96 -25.90 -16.62 -11.28
C ARG A 96 -24.88 -15.47 -11.31
N ARG A 97 -24.79 -14.74 -12.43
CA ARG A 97 -23.93 -13.56 -12.52
C ARG A 97 -24.37 -12.46 -11.54
N LEU A 98 -25.66 -12.18 -11.44
CA LEU A 98 -26.19 -11.19 -10.50
C LEU A 98 -25.87 -11.58 -9.05
N GLN A 99 -26.12 -12.84 -8.67
CA GLN A 99 -25.78 -13.36 -7.36
C GLN A 99 -24.28 -13.20 -7.06
N HIS A 100 -23.42 -13.59 -8.00
CA HIS A 100 -21.97 -13.43 -7.84
C HIS A 100 -21.57 -11.96 -7.62
N CYS A 101 -22.12 -11.02 -8.40
CA CYS A 101 -21.84 -9.59 -8.22
C CYS A 101 -22.25 -9.09 -6.83
N GLN A 102 -23.41 -9.52 -6.32
CA GLN A 102 -23.89 -9.17 -4.97
C GLN A 102 -22.97 -9.74 -3.89
N GLU A 103 -22.58 -11.02 -4.01
CA GLU A 103 -21.63 -11.66 -3.09
C GLU A 103 -20.27 -10.95 -3.06
N GLN A 104 -19.75 -10.53 -4.22
CA GLN A 104 -18.50 -9.76 -4.26
C GLN A 104 -18.66 -8.38 -3.61
N GLY A 105 -19.82 -7.72 -3.77
CA GLY A 105 -20.12 -6.47 -3.08
C GLY A 105 -20.02 -6.60 -1.57
N GLU A 106 -20.63 -7.65 -0.99
CA GLU A 106 -20.53 -7.91 0.46
C GLU A 106 -19.11 -8.28 0.90
N ARG A 107 -18.38 -9.06 0.09
CA ARG A 107 -16.97 -9.36 0.37
C ARG A 107 -16.12 -8.11 0.45
N ILE A 108 -16.34 -7.16 -0.47
CA ILE A 108 -15.57 -5.91 -0.49
C ILE A 108 -15.83 -5.07 0.73
N LYS A 109 -17.08 -4.95 1.19
CA LYS A 109 -17.38 -4.24 2.45
C LYS A 109 -16.57 -4.81 3.62
N ASN A 110 -16.49 -6.14 3.71
CA ASN A 110 -15.70 -6.82 4.74
C ASN A 110 -14.20 -6.57 4.58
N TRP A 111 -13.70 -6.59 3.34
CA TRP A 111 -12.30 -6.28 3.04
C TRP A 111 -11.95 -4.82 3.33
N THR A 112 -12.85 -3.87 3.10
CA THR A 112 -12.64 -2.46 3.44
C THR A 112 -12.35 -2.28 4.93
N VAL A 113 -13.15 -2.90 5.81
CA VAL A 113 -12.94 -2.83 7.26
C VAL A 113 -11.59 -3.45 7.64
N LYS A 114 -11.28 -4.63 7.08
CA LYS A 114 -10.03 -5.33 7.38
C LYS A 114 -8.80 -4.54 6.92
N VAL A 115 -8.83 -4.00 5.71
CA VAL A 115 -7.72 -3.24 5.14
C VAL A 115 -7.49 -1.95 5.88
N HIS A 116 -8.56 -1.28 6.33
CA HIS A 116 -8.42 -0.10 7.18
C HIS A 116 -7.71 -0.45 8.49
N HIS A 117 -8.16 -1.51 9.18
CA HIS A 117 -7.54 -1.96 10.43
C HIS A 117 -6.07 -2.35 10.24
N ASP A 118 -5.78 -3.20 9.25
CA ASP A 118 -4.42 -3.68 8.96
C ASP A 118 -3.51 -2.51 8.53
N SER A 119 -4.04 -1.52 7.81
CA SER A 119 -3.31 -0.30 7.43
C SER A 119 -2.99 0.56 8.66
N ASP A 120 -3.95 0.79 9.56
CA ASP A 120 -3.72 1.58 10.77
C ASP A 120 -2.67 0.92 11.67
N GLU A 121 -2.76 -0.41 11.83
CA GLU A 121 -1.78 -1.17 12.60
C GLU A 121 -0.39 -1.08 11.98
N PHE A 122 -0.30 -1.20 10.66
CA PHE A 122 0.94 -1.02 9.91
C PHE A 122 1.57 0.36 10.14
N HIS A 123 0.78 1.44 10.03
CA HIS A 123 1.27 2.80 10.30
C HIS A 123 1.73 2.95 11.75
N ALA A 124 0.98 2.41 12.71
CA ALA A 124 1.33 2.46 14.13
C ALA A 124 2.66 1.73 14.42
N ARG A 125 2.91 0.59 13.79
CA ARG A 125 4.16 -0.16 13.91
C ARG A 125 5.35 0.61 13.35
N LEU A 126 5.16 1.34 12.25
CA LEU A 126 6.21 2.14 11.60
C LEU A 126 6.40 3.54 12.19
N ALA A 127 5.46 4.04 13.01
CA ALA A 127 5.54 5.37 13.60
C ALA A 127 6.84 5.60 14.41
N ARG A 128 7.39 4.54 15.02
CA ARG A 128 8.71 4.62 15.71
C ARG A 128 9.87 4.86 14.74
N LEU A 129 9.84 4.24 13.56
CA LEU A 129 10.86 4.43 12.54
C LEU A 129 10.76 5.83 11.89
N GLY A 130 9.53 6.34 11.73
CA GLY A 130 9.31 7.74 11.34
C GLY A 130 9.95 8.73 12.32
N ARG A 131 9.69 8.56 13.63
CA ARG A 131 10.32 9.40 14.67
C ARG A 131 11.85 9.33 14.68
N LEU A 132 12.41 8.13 14.45
CA LEU A 132 13.85 7.94 14.35
C LEU A 132 14.46 8.82 13.24
N LEU A 133 13.80 8.90 12.08
CA LEU A 133 14.24 9.73 10.95
C LEU A 133 14.03 11.23 11.19
N GLU A 134 12.89 11.61 11.76
CA GLU A 134 12.52 13.03 11.91
C GLU A 134 13.28 13.72 13.04
N SER A 135 13.67 13.00 14.08
CA SER A 135 14.23 13.57 15.31
C SER A 135 15.57 12.96 15.70
N ASP A 136 15.62 11.65 15.90
CA ASP A 136 16.75 11.01 16.59
C ASP A 136 18.02 11.02 15.73
N ILE A 137 17.89 10.72 14.43
CA ILE A 137 19.01 10.74 13.48
C ILE A 137 19.55 12.16 13.28
N PRO A 138 18.73 13.20 13.01
CA PRO A 138 19.22 14.58 12.94
C PRO A 138 19.98 15.03 14.19
N GLN A 139 19.49 14.67 15.38
CA GLN A 139 20.17 14.96 16.65
C GLN A 139 21.51 14.24 16.76
N ALA A 140 21.55 12.95 16.40
CA ALA A 140 22.79 12.17 16.38
C ALA A 140 23.82 12.75 15.39
N LEU A 141 23.38 13.13 14.17
CA LEU A 141 24.25 13.78 13.18
C LEU A 141 24.82 15.10 13.70
N ALA A 142 24.00 15.94 14.34
CA ALA A 142 24.44 17.20 14.93
C ALA A 142 25.43 16.99 16.08
N LEU A 143 25.24 15.95 16.90
CA LEU A 143 26.18 15.58 17.95
C LEU A 143 27.53 15.16 17.35
N LEU A 144 27.52 14.27 16.35
CA LEU A 144 28.73 13.81 15.67
C LEU A 144 29.50 14.99 15.05
N GLU A 145 28.79 15.95 14.43
CA GLU A 145 29.39 17.18 13.89
C GLU A 145 30.14 17.98 14.96
N ARG A 146 29.52 18.20 16.12
CA ARG A 146 30.12 18.93 17.24
C ARG A 146 31.32 18.20 17.81
N THR A 147 31.24 16.87 17.91
CA THR A 147 32.34 16.03 18.39
C THR A 147 33.53 16.11 17.43
N ILE A 148 33.30 16.01 16.11
CA ILE A 148 34.33 16.17 15.08
C ILE A 148 35.02 17.53 15.23
N ALA A 149 34.26 18.63 15.24
CA ALA A 149 34.80 19.99 15.33
C ALA A 149 35.61 20.22 16.63
N THR A 150 35.17 19.60 17.73
CA THR A 150 35.85 19.68 19.03
C THR A 150 37.18 18.92 19.01
N LEU A 151 37.21 17.73 18.41
CA LEU A 151 38.43 16.93 18.32
C LEU A 151 39.46 17.56 17.36
N GLU A 152 38.98 18.20 16.28
CA GLU A 152 39.82 18.94 15.35
C GLU A 152 40.50 20.15 16.02
N SER A 153 39.76 20.92 16.83
CA SER A 153 40.35 22.07 17.54
C SER A 153 41.41 21.64 18.55
N TYR A 154 41.23 20.50 19.24
CA TYR A 154 42.28 19.94 20.11
C TYR A 154 43.51 19.46 19.33
N ALA A 155 43.32 18.93 18.11
CA ALA A 155 44.43 18.48 17.27
C ALA A 155 45.27 19.67 16.74
N GLU A 156 44.65 20.82 16.47
CA GLU A 156 45.34 22.04 16.03
C GLU A 156 46.15 22.72 17.14
N ILE A 157 45.78 22.53 18.42
CA ILE A 157 46.44 23.14 19.58
C ILE A 157 47.64 22.30 20.06
N ALA A 158 47.77 21.05 19.63
CA ALA A 158 48.93 20.21 19.99
C ALA A 158 50.22 20.81 19.38
N PRO A 159 51.22 21.22 20.19
CA PRO A 159 52.48 21.72 19.66
C PRO A 159 53.21 20.59 18.89
N PRO A 160 54.07 20.92 17.91
CA PRO A 160 54.95 19.90 17.32
C PRO A 160 55.72 19.29 18.48
N GLY A 161 55.63 17.96 18.62
CA GLY A 161 56.36 17.25 19.66
C GLY A 161 57.84 17.59 19.56
N ASP A 162 58.40 18.02 20.69
CA ASP A 162 59.83 17.94 20.94
C ASP A 162 60.23 16.47 20.81
N ASP A 163 60.83 16.11 19.69
CA ASP A 163 61.63 14.90 19.54
C ASP A 163 63.04 15.33 19.11
N GLU A 164 63.94 15.31 20.12
CA GLU A 164 65.39 15.12 20.01
C GLU A 164 65.76 13.83 19.28
#